data_AF-A0A381PPY6-F1
#
_entry.id   AF-A0A381PPY6-F1
#
_cell.length_a   1.000
_cell.length_b   1.000
_cell.length_c   1.000
_cell.angle_alpha   90.00
_cell.angle_beta   90.00
_cell.angle_gamma   90.00
#
_symmetry.space_group_name_H-M   'P 1'
#
loop_
_entity.id
_entity.type
_entity.pdbx_description
1 polymer ?
#
loop_
_entity_poly.entity_id
_entity_poly.type
_entity_poly.pdbx_seq_one_letter_code
_entity_poly.pdbx_strand_id
1 'polypeptide(L)'
;MIRGLGEVNALQLDELAGILNRGRALQSLMERKGGDPQVAPIAKLMNSELGYDEAQLASSLEGAQSMLASASTESLLYSPGMRIAGGSSEIQRNIIGERLLGLPREPRGSPE
;
A
#
# COMPACT_ATOMS: atom_id res chain seq x y z
N MET A 1 -1.43 -16.19 -21.03
CA MET A 1 -2.55 -17.09 -20.66
C MET A 1 -2.37 -17.42 -19.19
N ILE A 2 -3.01 -16.67 -18.30
CA ILE A 2 -2.88 -16.87 -16.85
C ILE A 2 -3.73 -18.09 -16.48
N ARG A 3 -3.09 -19.20 -16.16
CA ARG A 3 -3.72 -20.49 -15.85
C ARG A 3 -3.77 -20.60 -14.32
N GLY A 4 -4.96 -20.74 -13.74
CA GLY A 4 -5.11 -21.08 -12.31
C GLY A 4 -5.86 -20.12 -11.40
N LEU A 5 -6.45 -19.03 -11.92
CA LEU A 5 -7.40 -18.26 -11.11
C LEU A 5 -8.63 -19.13 -10.86
N GLY A 6 -8.91 -19.46 -9.60
CA GLY A 6 -10.24 -19.92 -9.21
C GLY A 6 -11.30 -18.88 -9.60
N GLU A 7 -12.59 -19.23 -9.52
CA GLU A 7 -13.64 -18.22 -9.72
C GLU A 7 -13.41 -17.06 -8.74
N VAL A 8 -13.26 -15.85 -9.30
CA VAL A 8 -13.08 -14.64 -8.50
C VAL A 8 -14.35 -14.42 -7.67
N ASN A 9 -14.21 -14.36 -6.36
CA ASN A 9 -15.34 -14.20 -5.45
C ASN A 9 -15.62 -12.72 -5.12
N ALA A 10 -16.76 -12.46 -4.47
CA ALA A 10 -17.18 -11.10 -4.13
C ALA A 10 -16.19 -10.38 -3.19
N LEU A 11 -15.49 -11.10 -2.31
CA LEU A 11 -14.49 -10.53 -1.41
C LEU A 11 -13.25 -10.09 -2.20
N GLN A 12 -12.77 -10.90 -3.14
CA GLN A 12 -11.63 -10.55 -4.01
C GLN A 12 -11.95 -9.35 -4.91
N LEU A 13 -13.20 -9.22 -5.37
CA LEU A 13 -13.65 -8.03 -6.11
C LEU A 13 -13.68 -6.78 -5.22
N ASP A 14 -14.12 -6.90 -3.97
CA ASP A 14 -14.11 -5.80 -3.01
C ASP A 14 -12.68 -5.38 -2.64
N GLU A 15 -11.77 -6.33 -2.44
CA GLU A 15 -10.34 -6.08 -2.21
C GLU A 15 -9.72 -5.32 -3.39
N LEU A 16 -9.97 -5.76 -4.62
CA LEU A 16 -9.51 -5.05 -5.83
C LEU A 16 -10.07 -3.63 -5.91
N ALA A 17 -11.36 -3.44 -5.62
CA ALA A 17 -11.96 -2.11 -5.58
C ALA A 17 -11.30 -1.23 -4.52
N GLY A 18 -10.98 -1.78 -3.34
CA GLY A 18 -10.23 -1.11 -2.28
C GLY A 18 -8.85 -0.64 -2.73
N ILE A 19 -8.09 -1.50 -3.41
CA ILE A 19 -6.77 -1.18 -3.99
C ILE A 19 -6.89 -0.03 -4.99
N LEU A 20 -7.83 -0.14 -5.93
CA LEU A 20 -8.04 0.88 -6.96
C LEU A 20 -8.44 2.23 -6.36
N ASN A 21 -9.37 2.24 -5.40
CA ASN A 21 -9.81 3.46 -4.72
C ASN A 21 -8.65 4.13 -3.98
N ARG A 22 -7.83 3.35 -3.27
CA ARG A 22 -6.65 3.87 -2.56
C ARG A 22 -5.61 4.43 -3.53
N GLY A 23 -5.31 3.68 -4.60
CA GLY A 23 -4.38 4.12 -5.64
C GLY A 23 -4.83 5.43 -6.29
N ARG A 24 -6.12 5.55 -6.60
CA ARG A 24 -6.71 6.77 -7.17
C ARG A 24 -6.63 7.96 -6.21
N ALA A 25 -6.86 7.74 -4.92
CA ALA A 25 -6.75 8.78 -3.91
C ALA A 25 -5.31 9.29 -3.78
N LEU A 26 -4.33 8.40 -3.71
CA LEU A 26 -2.91 8.78 -3.64
C LEU A 26 -2.43 9.45 -4.94
N GLN A 27 -2.85 8.94 -6.09
CA GLN A 27 -2.59 9.57 -7.39
C GLN A 27 -3.14 11.01 -7.43
N SER A 28 -4.37 11.22 -6.97
CA SER A 28 -4.99 12.55 -6.95
C SER A 28 -4.22 13.53 -6.05
N LEU A 29 -3.65 13.05 -4.94
CA LEU A 29 -2.78 13.86 -4.07
C LEU A 29 -1.46 14.21 -4.75
N MET A 30 -0.88 13.28 -5.50
CA MET A 30 0.35 13.50 -6.26
C MET A 30 0.13 14.53 -7.39
N GLU A 31 -0.95 14.39 -8.15
CA GLU A 31 -1.31 15.31 -9.23
C GLU A 31 -1.56 16.74 -8.73
N ARG A 32 -2.12 16.91 -7.53
CA ARG A 32 -2.29 18.24 -6.89
C ARG A 32 -0.99 18.97 -6.61
N LYS A 33 0.13 18.25 -6.47
CA LYS A 33 1.44 18.82 -6.16
C LYS A 33 2.42 18.79 -7.33
N GLY A 34 2.19 17.96 -8.35
CA GLY A 34 3.04 17.86 -9.52
C GLY A 34 4.46 17.41 -9.17
N GLY A 35 5.47 18.17 -9.61
CA GLY A 35 6.89 17.89 -9.38
C GLY A 35 7.46 18.32 -8.02
N ASP A 36 6.61 18.72 -7.06
CA ASP A 36 7.05 19.11 -5.72
C ASP A 36 7.72 17.92 -5.00
N PRO A 37 8.95 18.06 -4.46
CA PRO A 37 9.59 17.02 -3.65
C PRO A 37 8.76 16.48 -2.48
N GLN A 38 7.77 17.26 -2.01
CA GLN A 38 6.80 16.82 -0.98
C GLN A 38 5.89 15.67 -1.44
N VAL A 39 5.91 15.26 -2.70
CA VAL A 39 5.20 14.06 -3.18
C VAL A 39 5.89 12.75 -2.82
N ALA A 40 7.18 12.77 -2.42
CA ALA A 40 7.93 11.56 -2.13
C ALA A 40 7.27 10.65 -1.06
N PRO A 41 6.69 11.19 0.04
CA PRO A 41 5.92 10.37 0.97
C PRO A 41 4.67 9.71 0.38
N ILE A 42 3.98 10.39 -0.54
CA ILE A 42 2.83 9.84 -1.26
C ILE A 42 3.29 8.69 -2.16
N ALA A 43 4.36 8.91 -2.93
CA ALA A 43 4.94 7.89 -3.80
C ALA A 43 5.41 6.66 -3.00
N LYS A 44 6.01 6.87 -1.81
CA LYS A 44 6.37 5.79 -0.88
C LYS A 44 5.14 4.98 -0.50
N LEU A 45 4.07 5.65 -0.02
CA LEU A 45 2.84 4.94 0.38
C LEU A 45 2.16 4.24 -0.80
N MET A 46 2.17 4.82 -2.00
CA MET A 46 1.68 4.14 -3.20
C MET A 46 2.42 2.82 -3.40
N ASN A 47 3.75 2.85 -3.36
CA ASN A 47 4.54 1.63 -3.55
C ASN A 47 4.35 0.62 -2.41
N SER A 48 4.42 1.05 -1.14
CA SER A 48 4.41 0.13 0.00
C SER A 48 3.02 -0.39 0.35
N GLU A 49 1.97 0.43 0.25
CA GLU A 49 0.60 0.02 0.60
C GLU A 49 -0.04 -0.74 -0.55
N LEU A 50 0.05 -0.23 -1.79
CA LEU A 50 -0.53 -0.96 -2.94
C LEU A 50 0.23 -2.25 -3.19
N GLY A 51 1.57 -2.24 -3.10
CA GLY A 51 2.36 -3.46 -3.26
C GLY A 51 2.05 -4.53 -2.19
N TYR A 52 1.72 -4.11 -0.97
CA TYR A 52 1.24 -5.04 0.08
C TYR A 52 -0.15 -5.58 -0.25
N ASP A 53 -1.10 -4.70 -0.56
CA ASP A 53 -2.47 -5.11 -0.85
C ASP A 53 -2.55 -6.00 -2.12
N GLU A 54 -1.76 -5.68 -3.15
CA GLU A 54 -1.63 -6.49 -4.38
C GLU A 54 -1.04 -7.88 -4.10
N ALA A 55 0.00 -7.97 -3.27
CA ALA A 55 0.60 -9.26 -2.92
C ALA A 55 -0.38 -10.13 -2.11
N GLN A 56 -1.17 -9.52 -1.23
CA GLN A 56 -2.23 -10.20 -0.48
C GLN A 56 -3.34 -10.70 -1.43
N LEU A 57 -3.83 -9.86 -2.34
CA LEU A 57 -4.85 -10.24 -3.32
C LEU A 57 -4.35 -11.33 -4.27
N ALA A 58 -3.11 -11.23 -4.74
CA ALA A 58 -2.49 -12.26 -5.58
C ALA A 58 -2.42 -13.61 -4.86
N SER A 59 -2.00 -13.61 -3.57
CA SER A 59 -2.00 -14.83 -2.75
C SER A 59 -3.41 -15.40 -2.56
N SER A 60 -4.41 -14.54 -2.34
CA SER A 60 -5.82 -14.95 -2.21
C SER A 60 -6.35 -15.60 -3.50
N LEU A 61 -6.00 -15.04 -4.66
CA LEU A 61 -6.41 -15.56 -5.97
C LEU A 61 -5.74 -16.90 -6.32
N GLU A 62 -4.49 -17.12 -5.88
CA GLU A 62 -3.76 -18.38 -6.07
C GLU A 62 -4.21 -19.48 -5.07
N GLY A 63 -4.87 -19.10 -3.97
CA GLY A 63 -5.36 -20.03 -2.96
C GLY A 63 -4.25 -20.90 -2.39
N ALA A 64 -4.47 -22.22 -2.29
CA ALA A 64 -3.48 -23.14 -1.72
C ALA A 64 -2.12 -23.15 -2.46
N GLN A 65 -2.07 -22.72 -3.73
CA GLN A 65 -0.80 -22.64 -4.47
C GLN A 65 0.14 -21.55 -3.95
N SER A 66 -0.40 -20.52 -3.27
CA SER A 66 0.43 -19.48 -2.64
C SER A 66 1.23 -19.98 -1.43
N MET A 67 1.01 -21.23 -1.02
CA MET A 67 1.81 -21.88 0.03
C MET A 67 3.09 -22.52 -0.51
N LEU A 68 3.24 -22.62 -1.83
CA LEU A 68 4.45 -23.14 -2.46
C LEU A 68 5.50 -22.04 -2.62
N ALA A 69 6.77 -22.44 -2.69
CA ALA A 69 7.85 -21.52 -3.02
C ALA A 69 7.70 -21.04 -4.47
N SER A 70 7.43 -19.75 -4.65
CA SER A 70 7.24 -19.08 -5.92
C SER A 70 7.61 -17.60 -5.79
N ALA A 71 7.69 -16.88 -6.92
CA ALA A 71 7.89 -15.43 -6.91
C ALA A 71 6.72 -14.67 -6.26
N SER A 72 5.49 -15.17 -6.36
CA SER A 72 4.31 -14.60 -5.70
C SER A 72 4.43 -14.71 -4.18
N THR A 73 4.84 -15.88 -3.67
CA THR A 73 5.08 -16.12 -2.24
C THR A 73 6.24 -15.27 -1.71
N GLU A 74 7.32 -15.10 -2.48
CA GLU A 74 8.41 -14.20 -2.10
C GLU A 74 7.93 -12.75 -1.97
N SER A 75 7.15 -12.28 -2.95
CA SER A 75 6.56 -10.93 -2.92
C SER A 75 5.63 -10.75 -1.72
N LEU A 76 4.78 -11.73 -1.43
CA LEU A 76 3.90 -11.76 -0.26
C LEU A 76 4.69 -11.62 1.03
N LEU A 77 5.73 -12.44 1.22
CA LEU A 77 6.54 -12.45 2.45
C LEU A 77 7.42 -11.20 2.58
N TYR A 78 7.83 -10.59 1.48
CA TYR A 78 8.65 -9.38 1.48
C TYR A 78 7.82 -8.10 1.74
N SER A 79 6.60 -8.06 1.20
CA SER A 79 5.75 -6.86 1.20
C SER A 79 5.49 -6.20 2.57
N PRO A 80 5.36 -6.92 3.72
CA PRO A 80 5.22 -6.28 5.02
C PRO A 80 6.44 -5.42 5.39
N GLY A 81 7.64 -5.86 5.01
CA GLY A 81 8.89 -5.14 5.27
C GLY A 81 8.92 -3.76 4.60
N MET A 82 8.33 -3.64 3.42
CA MET A 82 8.27 -2.37 2.67
C MET A 82 7.41 -1.30 3.35
N ARG A 83 6.47 -1.70 4.22
CA ARG A 83 5.72 -0.75 5.04
C ARG A 83 6.55 -0.14 6.17
N ILE A 84 7.70 -0.73 6.51
CA ILE A 84 8.60 -0.27 7.56
C ILE A 84 9.86 0.39 6.96
N ALA A 85 10.44 -0.24 5.93
CA ALA A 85 11.70 0.19 5.33
C ALA A 85 11.63 1.61 4.77
N GLY A 86 12.67 2.41 5.02
CA GLY A 86 12.76 3.79 4.53
C GLY A 86 11.77 4.77 5.16
N GLY A 87 11.17 4.40 6.31
CA GLY A 87 10.16 5.18 7.01
C GLY A 87 8.83 4.43 7.07
N SER A 88 8.25 4.26 8.26
CA SER A 88 7.02 3.48 8.41
C SER A 88 5.85 4.16 7.71
N SER A 89 4.84 3.40 7.29
CA SER A 89 3.65 3.95 6.66
C SER A 89 2.93 4.97 7.55
N GLU A 90 2.97 4.80 8.87
CA GLU A 90 2.46 5.75 9.87
C GLU A 90 3.22 7.07 9.80
N ILE A 91 4.57 7.02 9.78
CA ILE A 91 5.41 8.21 9.66
C ILE A 91 5.11 8.95 8.34
N GLN A 92 4.98 8.21 7.24
CA GLN A 92 4.66 8.83 5.94
C GLN A 92 3.26 9.47 5.95
N ARG A 93 2.26 8.84 6.57
CA ARG A 93 0.92 9.42 6.76
C ARG A 93 0.95 10.69 7.60
N ASN A 94 1.74 10.73 8.67
CA ASN A 94 1.95 11.94 9.47
C ASN A 94 2.61 13.06 8.67
N ILE A 95 3.66 12.75 7.89
CA ILE A 95 4.31 13.72 7.02
C ILE A 95 3.32 14.30 6.00
N ILE A 96 2.48 13.46 5.39
CA ILE A 96 1.43 13.90 4.48
C ILE A 96 0.42 14.78 5.24
N GLY A 97 -0.08 14.34 6.39
CA GLY A 97 -1.03 15.12 7.20
C GLY A 97 -0.49 16.51 7.54
N GLU A 98 0.70 16.59 8.14
CA GLU A 98 1.29 17.83 8.61
C GLU A 98 1.76 18.74 7.46
N ARG A 99 2.52 18.20 6.51
CA ARG A 99 3.22 19.01 5.50
C ARG A 99 2.43 19.19 4.21
N LEU A 100 1.62 18.21 3.83
CA LEU A 100 0.83 18.27 2.61
C LEU A 100 -0.55 18.87 2.85
N LEU A 101 -1.24 18.38 3.89
CA LEU A 101 -2.63 18.71 4.17
C LEU A 101 -2.78 19.84 5.20
N GLY A 102 -1.70 20.23 5.88
CA GLY A 102 -1.70 21.29 6.89
C GLY A 102 -2.46 20.92 8.17
N LEU A 103 -2.57 19.62 8.47
CA LEU A 103 -3.18 19.13 9.71
C LEU A 103 -2.28 19.45 10.92
N PRO A 104 -2.86 19.58 12.12
CA PRO A 104 -2.08 19.73 13.35
C PRO A 104 -1.08 18.59 13.52
N ARG A 105 0.07 18.93 14.10
CA ARG A 105 1.12 17.97 14.43
C ARG A 105 0.64 16.93 15.43
N GLU A 106 1.07 15.68 15.26
CA GLU A 106 0.76 14.62 16.22
C GLU A 106 1.29 14.97 17.63
N PRO A 107 0.48 14.82 18.71
CA PRO A 107 0.95 15.04 20.07
C PRO A 107 2.14 14.15 20.38
N ARG A 108 3.25 14.76 20.78
CA ARG A 108 4.37 14.01 21.34
C ARG A 108 4.00 13.69 22.78
N GLY A 109 4.03 12.41 23.15
CA GLY A 109 3.81 11.99 24.54
C GLY A 109 4.63 12.86 25.49
N SER A 110 4.02 13.28 26.59
CA SER A 110 4.73 14.02 27.64
C SER A 110 5.90 13.16 28.14
N PRO A 111 7.11 13.73 28.30
CA PRO A 111 8.19 13.00 28.93
C PRO A 111 7.74 12.62 30.34
N GLU A 112 7.74 11.32 30.63
CA GLU A 112 7.61 10.78 31.99
C GLU A 112 8.79 11.19 32.86
#